data_AF-R1HR91-F1
#
_entry.id   AF-R1HR91-F1
#
_cell.length_a   1.000
_cell.length_b   1.000
_cell.length_c   1.000
_cell.angle_alpha   90.00
_cell.angle_beta   90.00
_cell.angle_gamma   90.00
#
_symmetry.space_group_name_H-M   'P 1'
#
loop_
_entity.id
_entity.type
_entity.pdbx_description
1 polymer ?
#
loop_
_entity_poly.entity_id
_entity_poly.type
_entity_poly.pdbx_seq_one_letter_code
_entity_poly.pdbx_strand_id
1 'polypeptide(L)'
;MDIAEPLLAAHRARFAAVDALLPPAAPPADGERLDAATAGGTQVTGVLQRQRLGPGDVPMLWSAADTWQLFPYFGATGTEGVDLLLRALKARLAGEVTGEDSACVVVWPSRDAEAIRAFLDHGLVPLSAVGVRTAPPPAAGPAVTIRR
;
A
#
# COMPACT_ATOMS: atom_id res chain seq x y z
N MET A 1 13.64 -3.26 -10.25
CA MET A 1 14.13 -1.86 -10.13
C MET A 1 14.80 -1.69 -8.78
N ASP A 2 15.90 -0.93 -8.65
CA ASP A 2 16.68 -0.90 -7.40
C ASP A 2 16.22 0.21 -6.43
N ILE A 3 15.83 -0.18 -5.21
CA ILE A 3 15.60 0.74 -4.08
C ILE A 3 16.89 0.73 -3.26
N ALA A 4 17.44 1.91 -2.99
CA ALA A 4 18.70 2.01 -2.25
C ALA A 4 18.65 1.19 -0.95
N GLU A 5 19.62 0.31 -0.74
CA GLU A 5 19.63 -0.64 0.38
C GLU A 5 19.40 0.03 1.76
N PRO A 6 19.98 1.21 2.08
CA PRO A 6 19.69 1.88 3.35
C PRO A 6 18.20 2.22 3.54
N LEU A 7 17.53 2.64 2.47
CA LEU A 7 16.10 2.97 2.47
C LEU A 7 15.25 1.70 2.63
N LEU A 8 15.62 0.62 1.95
CA LEU A 8 14.96 -0.67 2.05
C LEU A 8 15.13 -1.31 3.44
N ALA A 9 16.32 -1.21 4.03
CA ALA A 9 16.60 -1.66 5.39
C ALA A 9 15.75 -0.88 6.41
N ALA A 10 15.65 0.45 6.26
CA ALA A 10 14.80 1.29 7.10
C ALA A 10 13.30 0.94 6.94
N HIS A 11 12.84 0.66 5.72
CA HIS A 11 11.47 0.21 5.46
C HIS A 11 11.16 -1.12 6.18
N ARG A 12 12.06 -2.11 6.08
CA ARG A 12 11.94 -3.40 6.79
C ARG A 12 11.89 -3.20 8.31
N ALA A 13 12.78 -2.37 8.85
CA ALA A 13 12.82 -2.08 10.28
C ALA A 13 11.52 -1.40 10.77
N ARG A 14 10.97 -0.47 9.96
CA ARG A 14 9.69 0.18 10.26
C ARG A 14 8.56 -0.85 10.33
N PHE A 15 8.45 -1.75 9.35
CA PHE A 15 7.39 -2.77 9.34
C PHE A 15 7.44 -3.66 10.58
N ALA A 16 8.64 -4.11 10.96
CA ALA A 16 8.84 -4.89 12.18
C ALA A 16 8.46 -4.10 13.47
N ALA A 17 8.67 -2.78 13.48
CA ALA A 17 8.38 -1.92 14.62
C ALA A 17 6.88 -1.58 14.75
N VAL A 18 6.16 -1.35 13.63
CA VAL A 18 4.75 -0.94 13.66
C VAL A 18 3.81 -2.10 13.99
N ASP A 19 4.15 -3.32 13.56
CA ASP A 19 3.34 -4.50 13.84
C ASP A 19 4.15 -5.80 13.77
N ALA A 20 4.37 -6.41 14.94
CA ALA A 20 5.09 -7.68 15.08
C ALA A 20 4.37 -8.88 14.42
N LEU A 21 3.10 -8.73 14.03
CA LEU A 21 2.35 -9.78 13.34
C LEU A 21 2.47 -9.69 11.81
N LEU A 22 3.09 -8.65 11.27
CA LEU A 22 3.31 -8.56 9.83
C LEU A 22 4.31 -9.64 9.37
N PRO A 23 4.10 -10.22 8.18
CA PRO A 23 5.15 -10.99 7.55
C PRO A 23 6.37 -10.10 7.27
N PRO A 24 7.56 -10.70 7.03
CA PRO A 24 8.71 -9.95 6.53
C PRO A 24 8.33 -9.09 5.31
N ALA A 25 8.84 -7.87 5.25
CA ALA A 25 8.55 -6.98 4.13
C ALA A 25 8.99 -7.63 2.80
N ALA A 26 8.09 -7.57 1.81
CA ALA A 26 8.34 -8.14 0.50
C ALA A 26 9.55 -7.46 -0.19
N PRO A 27 10.15 -8.10 -1.20
CA PRO A 27 11.11 -7.44 -2.07
C PRO A 27 10.51 -6.17 -2.71
N PRO A 28 11.33 -5.18 -3.09
CA PRO A 28 10.84 -4.01 -3.78
C PRO A 28 10.00 -4.36 -5.00
N ALA A 29 8.84 -3.71 -5.12
CA ALA A 29 8.03 -3.80 -6.32
C ALA A 29 8.79 -3.29 -7.55
N ASP A 30 8.53 -3.89 -8.71
CA ASP A 30 8.90 -3.31 -10.00
C ASP A 30 7.88 -2.26 -10.43
N GLY A 31 8.25 -1.29 -11.26
CA GLY A 31 7.30 -0.27 -11.75
C GLY A 31 7.98 1.04 -12.06
N GLU A 32 7.18 2.09 -12.17
CA GLU A 32 7.67 3.45 -12.34
C GLU A 32 8.18 4.01 -11.01
N ARG A 33 9.32 4.68 -11.01
CA ARG A 33 9.92 5.26 -9.81
C ARG A 33 9.45 6.69 -9.59
N LEU A 34 9.08 7.01 -8.36
CA LEU A 34 8.76 8.36 -7.91
C LEU A 34 9.75 8.75 -6.81
N ASP A 35 10.63 9.71 -7.07
CA ASP A 35 11.62 10.18 -6.09
C ASP A 35 11.24 11.54 -5.52
N ALA A 36 11.51 11.72 -4.24
CA ALA A 36 11.42 13.01 -3.56
C ALA A 36 12.49 13.10 -2.46
N ALA A 37 12.68 14.30 -1.94
CA ALA A 37 13.60 14.55 -0.85
C ALA A 37 12.94 15.42 0.22
N THR A 38 13.18 15.11 1.48
CA THR A 38 12.80 15.97 2.60
C THR A 38 13.55 17.29 2.56
N ALA A 39 13.12 18.28 3.33
CA ALA A 39 13.86 19.55 3.45
C ALA A 39 15.29 19.33 3.97
N GLY A 40 15.51 18.28 4.77
CA GLY A 40 16.82 17.83 5.24
C GLY A 40 17.63 17.02 4.23
N GLY A 41 17.15 16.85 2.99
CA GLY A 41 17.85 16.13 1.92
C GLY A 41 17.76 14.60 2.01
N THR A 42 16.94 14.05 2.92
CA THR A 42 16.73 12.60 2.99
C THR A 42 15.88 12.15 1.81
N GLN A 43 16.42 11.25 1.01
CA GLN A 43 15.72 10.69 -0.15
C GLN A 43 14.62 9.72 0.29
N VAL A 44 13.46 9.83 -0.35
CA VAL A 44 12.36 8.88 -0.27
C VAL A 44 11.97 8.46 -1.68
N THR A 45 11.48 7.23 -1.81
CA THR A 45 11.14 6.65 -3.11
C THR A 45 9.79 5.95 -3.04
N GLY A 46 8.94 6.15 -4.03
CA GLY A 46 7.77 5.34 -4.30
C GLY A 46 7.98 4.52 -5.56
N VAL A 47 7.33 3.36 -5.63
CA VAL A 47 7.14 2.63 -6.88
C VAL A 47 5.66 2.65 -7.23
N LEU A 48 5.35 3.02 -8.46
CA LEU A 48 4.01 3.07 -9.01
C LEU A 48 3.84 1.95 -10.03
N GLN A 49 2.86 1.09 -9.79
CA GLN A 49 2.40 0.10 -10.76
C GLN A 49 1.02 0.52 -11.29
N ARG A 50 0.76 0.24 -12.57
CA ARG A 50 -0.58 0.32 -13.16
C ARG A 50 -1.02 -1.07 -13.57
N GLN A 51 -2.18 -1.49 -13.08
CA GLN A 51 -2.79 -2.76 -13.39
C GLN A 51 -4.09 -2.50 -14.16
N ARG A 52 -4.24 -3.18 -15.30
CA ARG A 52 -5.46 -3.15 -16.11
C ARG A 52 -6.04 -4.53 -16.18
N LEU A 53 -7.27 -4.67 -15.71
CA LEU A 53 -8.01 -5.93 -15.66
C LEU A 53 -9.06 -5.95 -16.77
N GLY A 54 -9.26 -7.12 -17.35
CA GLY A 54 -10.26 -7.37 -18.37
C GLY A 54 -11.58 -7.90 -17.79
N PRO A 55 -12.68 -7.84 -18.56
CA PRO A 55 -13.93 -8.49 -18.18
C PRO A 55 -13.73 -9.98 -17.91
N GLY A 56 -14.20 -10.45 -16.75
CA GLY A 56 -14.09 -11.85 -16.32
C GLY A 56 -12.84 -12.18 -15.50
N ASP A 57 -11.90 -11.25 -15.35
CA ASP A 57 -10.75 -11.43 -14.46
C ASP A 57 -11.22 -11.49 -13.01
N VAL A 58 -10.83 -12.55 -12.28
CA VAL A 58 -11.24 -12.75 -10.87
C VAL A 58 -10.97 -11.54 -9.96
N PRO A 59 -9.85 -10.80 -10.10
CA PRO A 59 -9.62 -9.59 -9.32
C PRO A 59 -10.68 -8.47 -9.48
N MET A 60 -11.44 -8.45 -10.58
CA MET A 60 -12.53 -7.48 -10.80
C MET A 60 -13.65 -7.57 -9.76
N LEU A 61 -13.72 -8.66 -8.99
CA LEU A 61 -14.68 -8.79 -7.88
C LEU A 61 -14.33 -7.88 -6.69
N TRP A 62 -13.08 -7.40 -6.59
CA TRP A 62 -12.55 -6.69 -5.42
C TRP A 62 -11.63 -5.52 -5.78
N SER A 63 -11.48 -5.20 -7.07
CA SER A 63 -10.61 -4.15 -7.58
C SER A 63 -11.28 -3.39 -8.70
N ALA A 64 -10.91 -2.13 -8.87
CA ALA A 64 -11.24 -1.37 -10.07
C ALA A 64 -10.51 -1.93 -11.31
N ALA A 65 -11.08 -1.73 -12.50
CA ALA A 65 -10.52 -2.21 -13.75
C ALA A 65 -9.16 -1.57 -14.11
N ASP A 66 -8.94 -0.29 -13.76
CA ASP A 66 -7.68 0.42 -13.95
C ASP A 66 -7.17 0.94 -12.60
N THR A 67 -6.17 0.25 -12.04
CA THR A 67 -5.67 0.53 -10.69
C THR A 67 -4.23 1.00 -10.73
N TRP A 68 -3.95 2.11 -10.07
CA TRP A 68 -2.61 2.58 -9.75
C TRP A 68 -2.26 2.19 -8.33
N GLN A 69 -1.27 1.33 -8.14
CA GLN A 69 -0.80 0.93 -6.82
C GLN A 69 0.52 1.62 -6.49
N LEU A 70 0.53 2.39 -5.40
CA LEU A 70 1.72 2.98 -4.82
C LEU A 70 2.34 2.01 -3.80
N PHE A 71 3.64 1.79 -3.92
CA PHE A 71 4.50 1.12 -2.95
C PHE A 71 5.50 2.14 -2.38
N PRO A 72 5.23 2.74 -1.21
CA PRO A 72 6.09 3.80 -0.68
C PRO A 72 7.25 3.25 0.18
N TYR A 73 8.45 3.79 -0.05
CA TYR A 73 9.69 3.55 0.69
C TYR A 73 10.21 4.89 1.22
N PHE A 74 9.88 5.21 2.46
CA PHE A 74 10.22 6.50 3.08
C PHE A 74 11.07 6.34 4.36
N GLY A 75 11.50 5.12 4.66
CA GLY A 75 12.38 4.84 5.81
C GLY A 75 11.84 5.41 7.13
N ALA A 76 12.64 6.25 7.77
CA ALA A 76 12.32 6.85 9.08
C ALA A 76 11.72 8.26 9.01
N THR A 77 11.39 8.78 7.82
CA THR A 77 10.91 10.17 7.67
C THR A 77 9.45 10.36 8.09
N GLY A 78 8.74 9.29 8.46
CA GLY A 78 7.35 9.33 8.93
C GLY A 78 6.41 10.04 7.95
N THR A 79 5.53 10.88 8.49
CA THR A 79 4.50 11.63 7.75
C THR A 79 5.07 12.49 6.62
N GLU A 80 6.22 13.15 6.82
CA GLU A 80 6.81 14.05 5.82
C GLU A 80 7.16 13.30 4.54
N GLY A 81 7.81 12.15 4.65
CA GLY A 81 8.20 11.37 3.47
C GLY A 81 6.99 10.84 2.70
N VAL A 82 5.94 10.43 3.42
CA VAL A 82 4.70 9.98 2.78
C VAL A 82 3.98 11.14 2.08
N ASP A 83 3.89 12.31 2.71
CA ASP A 83 3.33 13.53 2.09
C ASP A 83 4.05 13.86 0.77
N LEU A 84 5.38 13.83 0.78
CA LEU A 84 6.19 14.09 -0.41
C LEU A 84 5.93 13.08 -1.54
N LEU A 85 5.84 11.79 -1.22
CA LEU A 85 5.51 10.77 -2.20
C LEU A 85 4.10 10.92 -2.75
N LEU A 86 3.12 11.30 -1.93
CA LEU A 86 1.74 11.54 -2.37
C LEU A 86 1.63 12.79 -3.25
N ARG A 87 2.42 13.83 -3.00
CA ARG A 87 2.54 14.99 -3.90
C ARG A 87 3.16 14.60 -5.24
N ALA A 88 4.23 13.81 -5.22
CA ALA A 88 4.87 13.30 -6.44
C ALA A 88 3.90 12.43 -7.25
N LEU A 89 3.16 11.55 -6.58
CA LEU A 89 2.11 10.74 -7.19
C LEU A 89 1.01 11.61 -7.81
N LYS A 90 0.50 12.60 -7.08
CA LYS A 90 -0.54 13.51 -7.60
C LYS A 90 -0.07 14.28 -8.83
N ALA A 91 1.17 14.76 -8.82
CA ALA A 91 1.76 15.41 -9.99
C ALA A 91 1.88 14.44 -11.17
N ARG A 92 2.30 13.20 -10.92
CA ARG A 92 2.40 12.15 -11.94
C ARG A 92 1.05 11.77 -12.54
N LEU A 93 0.00 11.72 -11.74
CA LEU A 93 -1.35 11.37 -12.17
C LEU A 93 -2.13 12.54 -12.78
N ALA A 94 -1.67 13.78 -12.63
CA ALA A 94 -2.38 14.97 -13.12
C ALA A 94 -2.64 14.96 -14.64
N GLY A 95 -1.85 14.22 -15.42
CA GLY A 95 -2.02 14.07 -16.87
C GLY A 95 -2.76 12.79 -17.28
N GLU A 96 -3.15 11.92 -16.35
CA GLU A 96 -3.84 10.67 -16.67
C GLU A 96 -5.32 10.95 -16.96
N VAL A 97 -5.83 10.40 -18.06
CA VAL A 97 -7.26 10.33 -18.33
C VAL A 97 -7.77 9.01 -17.77
N THR A 98 -8.62 9.07 -16.75
CA THR A 98 -9.15 7.89 -16.06
C THR A 98 -10.62 7.68 -16.40
N GLY A 99 -11.05 6.41 -16.43
CA GLY A 99 -12.46 6.04 -16.53
C GLY A 99 -13.14 6.02 -15.15
N GLU A 100 -14.45 5.77 -15.13
CA GLU A 100 -15.23 5.65 -13.88
C GLU A 100 -14.78 4.46 -13.03
N ASP A 101 -14.34 3.38 -13.67
CA ASP A 101 -13.83 2.17 -13.00
C ASP A 101 -12.31 2.24 -12.83
N SER A 102 -11.87 3.21 -12.03
CA SER A 102 -10.44 3.43 -11.73
C SER A 102 -10.20 3.72 -10.26
N ALA A 103 -9.01 3.33 -9.77
CA ALA A 103 -8.61 3.58 -8.40
C ALA A 103 -7.11 3.86 -8.27
N CYS A 104 -6.75 4.66 -7.27
CA CYS A 104 -5.38 4.75 -6.79
C CYS A 104 -5.32 4.18 -5.38
N VAL A 105 -4.48 3.19 -5.15
CA VAL A 105 -4.46 2.40 -3.92
C VAL A 105 -3.06 2.33 -3.31
N VAL A 106 -3.03 2.17 -2.00
CA VAL A 106 -1.85 1.81 -1.22
C VAL A 106 -2.25 0.69 -0.26
N VAL A 107 -1.45 -0.37 -0.20
CA VAL A 107 -1.60 -1.42 0.80
C VAL A 107 -0.58 -1.14 1.89
N TRP A 108 -1.06 -0.84 3.10
CA TRP A 108 -0.19 -0.38 4.18
C TRP A 108 -0.57 -0.98 5.53
N PRO A 109 0.40 -1.22 6.43
CA PRO A 109 0.10 -1.55 7.82
C PRO A 109 -0.81 -0.51 8.48
N SER A 110 -1.99 -0.94 8.93
CA SER A 110 -2.96 -0.02 9.55
C SER A 110 -2.48 0.56 10.90
N ARG A 111 -1.47 -0.07 11.53
CA ARG A 111 -0.86 0.40 12.78
C ARG A 111 0.19 1.50 12.60
N ASP A 112 0.56 1.82 11.36
CA ASP A 112 1.51 2.89 11.07
C ASP A 112 0.82 4.27 11.08
N ALA A 113 0.64 4.84 12.27
CA ALA A 113 -0.11 6.08 12.45
C ALA A 113 0.45 7.28 11.65
N GLU A 114 1.77 7.39 11.48
CA GLU A 114 2.38 8.51 10.74
C GLU A 114 2.06 8.42 9.24
N ALA A 115 2.16 7.23 8.66
CA ALA A 115 1.81 7.03 7.25
C ALA A 115 0.31 7.17 7.02
N ILE A 116 -0.51 6.58 7.89
CA ILE A 116 -1.97 6.68 7.82
C ILE A 116 -2.42 8.15 7.90
N ARG A 117 -1.78 8.96 8.75
CA ARG A 117 -2.08 10.39 8.82
C ARG A 117 -1.87 11.08 7.47
N ALA A 118 -0.73 10.86 6.83
CA ALA A 118 -0.45 11.44 5.52
C ALA A 118 -1.44 10.95 4.44
N PHE A 119 -1.78 9.66 4.42
CA PHE A 119 -2.79 9.14 3.47
C PHE A 119 -4.13 9.85 3.62
N LEU A 120 -4.62 10.00 4.86
CA LEU A 120 -5.88 10.69 5.16
C LEU A 120 -5.83 12.17 4.77
N ASP A 121 -4.73 12.87 5.06
CA ASP A 121 -4.55 14.28 4.70
C ASP A 121 -4.53 14.51 3.18
N HIS A 122 -4.21 13.49 2.38
CA HIS A 122 -4.30 13.50 0.92
C HIS A 122 -5.61 12.90 0.36
N GLY A 123 -6.57 12.56 1.22
CA GLY A 123 -7.90 12.11 0.83
C GLY A 123 -8.02 10.61 0.51
N LEU A 124 -6.99 9.81 0.81
CA LEU A 124 -7.15 8.36 0.77
C LEU A 124 -7.98 7.92 1.97
N VAL A 125 -8.85 6.92 1.76
CA VAL A 125 -9.70 6.36 2.79
C VAL A 125 -9.48 4.84 2.91
N PRO A 126 -9.62 4.24 4.09
CA PRO A 126 -9.55 2.78 4.23
C PRO A 126 -10.64 2.11 3.39
N LEU A 127 -10.23 1.24 2.45
CA LEU A 127 -11.14 0.44 1.63
C LEU A 127 -11.39 -0.94 2.24
N SER A 128 -10.31 -1.60 2.68
CA SER A 128 -10.33 -2.95 3.25
C SER A 128 -9.29 -3.07 4.36
N ALA A 129 -9.61 -3.86 5.39
CA ALA A 129 -8.68 -4.18 6.48
C ALA A 129 -8.62 -5.70 6.67
N VAL A 130 -7.40 -6.25 6.71
CA VAL A 130 -7.16 -7.68 6.95
C VAL A 130 -6.43 -7.82 8.29
N GLY A 131 -6.98 -8.64 9.17
CA GLY A 131 -6.39 -8.94 10.49
C GLY A 131 -5.72 -10.30 10.50
N VAL A 132 -4.61 -10.41 11.24
CA VAL A 132 -3.94 -11.70 11.50
C VAL A 132 -4.59 -12.37 12.70
N ARG A 133 -5.04 -13.62 12.53
CA ARG A 133 -5.51 -14.45 13.65
C ARG A 133 -4.30 -15.05 14.37
N THR A 134 -4.17 -14.78 15.65
CA THR A 134 -3.08 -15.31 16.50
C THR A 134 -3.45 -16.59 17.23
N ALA A 135 -4.74 -16.92 17.30
CA ALA A 135 -5.24 -18.16 17.88
C ALA A 135 -5.75 -19.10 16.77
N PRO A 136 -5.66 -20.44 16.97
CA PRO A 136 -6.27 -21.39 16.06
C PRO A 136 -7.78 -21.13 15.94
N PRO A 137 -8.41 -21.46 14.79
CA PRO A 137 -9.86 -21.41 14.68
C PRO A 137 -10.50 -22.30 15.76
N PRO A 138 -11.65 -21.90 16.33
CA PRO A 138 -12.37 -22.74 17.27
C PRO A 138 -12.70 -24.10 16.62
N ALA A 139 -12.81 -25.15 17.44
CA ALA A 139 -13.23 -26.46 16.97
C ALA A 139 -14.57 -26.32 16.21
N ALA A 140 -14.70 -27.07 15.10
CA ALA A 140 -15.91 -27.03 14.30
C ALA A 140 -17.13 -27.36 15.17
N GLY A 141 -18.14 -26.50 15.14
CA GLY A 141 -19.43 -26.76 15.76
C GLY A 141 -20.19 -27.88 15.03
N PRO A 142 -21.31 -28.37 15.61
CA PRO A 142 -22.15 -29.36 14.94
C PRO A 142 -22.59 -28.86 13.56
N ALA A 143 -22.47 -29.71 12.55
CA ALA A 143 -22.85 -29.38 11.19
C ALA A 143 -24.37 -29.12 11.10
N VAL A 144 -24.76 -28.09 10.35
CA VAL A 144 -26.17 -27.80 10.08
C VAL A 144 -26.54 -28.39 8.72
N THR A 145 -27.60 -29.19 8.67
CA THR A 145 -28.16 -29.70 7.41
C THR A 145 -29.10 -28.65 6.81
N ILE A 146 -28.77 -28.12 5.64
CA ILE A 146 -29.69 -27.29 4.85
C ILE A 146 -30.64 -28.24 4.12
N ARG A 147 -31.94 -28.19 4.45
CA ARG A 147 -32.97 -28.90 3.67
C ARG A 147 -33.10 -28.22 2.31
N ARG A 148 -32.98 -29.00 1.24
CA ARG A 148 -33.39 -28.58 -0.12
C ARG A 148 -34.89 -28.59 -0.25
#